data_AF-F9Y4I7-F1
#
_entry.id   AF-F9Y4I7-F1
#
_cell.length_a   1.000
_cell.length_b   1.000
_cell.length_c   1.000
_cell.angle_alpha   90.00
_cell.angle_beta   90.00
_cell.angle_gamma   90.00
#
_symmetry.space_group_name_H-M   'P 1'
#
loop_
_entity.id
_entity.type
_entity.pdbx_description
1 polymer ?
#
loop_
_entity_poly.entity_id
_entity_poly.type
_entity_poly.pdbx_seq_one_letter_code
_entity_poly.pdbx_strand_id
1 'polypeptide(L)'
;MNLIDRPFRREAHACRIDGMIKITGGAISQRQLAERLKIHRATVRSILKERNWLRRIDRPHPSANLAAFNARRQGFAELNFD
;
A
#
# COMPACT_ATOMS: atom_id res chain seq x y z
N MET A 1 1.40 24.79 19.14
CA MET A 1 0.94 23.67 18.28
C MET A 1 1.45 23.88 16.85
N ASN A 2 2.40 23.06 16.39
CA ASN A 2 3.00 23.20 15.05
C ASN A 2 2.01 22.85 13.93
N LEU A 3 1.61 23.89 13.18
CA LEU A 3 0.70 23.82 12.03
C LEU A 3 1.36 23.28 10.74
N ILE A 4 2.67 23.00 10.76
CA ILE A 4 3.47 22.62 9.59
C ILE A 4 3.46 21.09 9.34
N ASP A 5 3.08 20.28 10.35
CA ASP A 5 3.21 18.82 10.30
C ASP A 5 2.16 18.12 9.42
N ARG A 6 0.99 18.75 9.21
CA ARG A 6 -0.18 18.10 8.60
C ARG A 6 -0.08 17.88 7.07
N PRO A 7 0.37 18.85 6.24
CA PRO A 7 0.47 18.61 4.80
C PRO A 7 1.62 17.65 4.45
N PHE A 8 2.77 17.74 5.13
CA PHE A 8 3.92 16.86 4.89
C PHE A 8 3.61 15.39 5.19
N ARG A 9 2.94 15.08 6.31
CA ARG A 9 2.52 13.71 6.61
C ARG A 9 1.57 13.15 5.58
N ARG A 10 0.65 13.98 5.07
CA ARG A 10 -0.33 13.55 4.08
C ARG A 10 0.33 13.23 2.74
N GLU A 11 1.29 14.04 2.30
CA GLU A 11 2.04 13.80 1.09
C GLU A 11 2.96 12.57 1.21
N ALA A 12 3.58 12.37 2.38
CA ALA A 12 4.34 11.16 2.67
C ALA A 12 3.46 9.90 2.62
N HIS A 13 2.24 9.97 3.15
CA HIS A 13 1.26 8.88 3.03
C HIS A 13 0.84 8.63 1.58
N ALA A 14 0.61 9.69 0.80
CA ALA A 14 0.27 9.58 -0.62
C ALA A 14 1.40 8.92 -1.44
N CYS A 15 2.64 9.31 -1.19
CA CYS A 15 3.81 8.72 -1.83
C CYS A 15 3.95 7.22 -1.53
N ARG A 16 3.77 6.83 -0.25
CA ARG A 16 3.78 5.41 0.16
C ARG A 16 2.64 4.61 -0.47
N ILE A 17 1.44 5.20 -0.58
CA ILE A 17 0.29 4.56 -1.23
C ILE A 17 0.56 4.35 -2.72
N ASP A 18 1.04 5.36 -3.44
CA ASP A 18 1.36 5.24 -4.88
C ASP A 18 2.44 4.19 -5.13
N GLY A 19 3.48 4.15 -4.30
CA GLY A 19 4.52 3.11 -4.36
C GLY A 19 3.94 1.70 -4.21
N MET A 20 3.05 1.48 -3.24
CA MET A 20 2.39 0.19 -3.06
C MET A 20 1.49 -0.19 -4.25
N ILE A 21 0.76 0.76 -4.81
CA ILE A 21 -0.08 0.53 -6.00
C ILE A 21 0.80 0.12 -7.19
N LYS A 22 1.93 0.79 -7.40
CA LYS A 22 2.88 0.45 -8.47
C LYS A 22 3.51 -0.92 -8.29
N ILE A 23 3.99 -1.24 -7.08
CA ILE A 23 4.60 -2.55 -6.76
C ILE A 23 3.62 -3.70 -6.98
N THR A 24 2.34 -3.48 -6.65
CA THR A 24 1.30 -4.50 -6.78
C THR A 24 0.58 -4.47 -8.12
N GLY A 25 0.96 -3.59 -9.04
CA GLY A 25 0.22 -3.39 -10.30
C GLY A 25 -1.27 -3.04 -10.11
N GLY A 26 -1.64 -2.52 -8.95
CA GLY A 26 -3.03 -2.25 -8.58
C GLY A 26 -3.80 -3.41 -7.95
N ALA A 27 -3.17 -4.58 -7.77
CA ALA A 27 -3.78 -5.74 -7.10
C ALA A 27 -3.66 -5.66 -5.58
N ILE A 28 -4.19 -4.58 -5.02
CA ILE A 28 -4.21 -4.35 -3.58
C ILE A 28 -5.50 -3.64 -3.20
N SER A 29 -6.11 -4.08 -2.11
CA SER A 29 -7.33 -3.46 -1.59
C SER A 29 -7.01 -2.31 -0.63
N GLN A 30 -8.00 -1.44 -0.41
CA GLN A 30 -7.88 -0.35 0.57
C GLN A 30 -7.54 -0.85 1.97
N ARG A 31 -8.08 -2.01 2.36
CA ARG A 31 -7.82 -2.63 3.66
C ARG A 31 -6.35 -3.07 3.75
N GLN A 32 -5.84 -3.75 2.73
CA GLN A 32 -4.44 -4.19 2.70
C GLN A 32 -3.46 -3.01 2.66
N LEU A 33 -3.79 -1.92 1.96
CA LEU A 33 -3.01 -0.68 2.00
C LEU A 33 -2.93 -0.11 3.42
N ALA A 34 -4.06 -0.03 4.12
CA ALA A 34 -4.12 0.46 5.50
C ALA A 34 -3.30 -0.40 6.46
N GLU A 35 -3.46 -1.73 6.39
CA GLU A 35 -2.75 -2.69 7.25
C GLU A 35 -1.23 -2.69 6.98
N ARG A 36 -0.81 -2.69 5.70
CA ARG A 36 0.60 -2.72 5.32
C ARG A 36 1.34 -1.43 5.61
N LEU A 37 0.69 -0.29 5.37
CA LEU A 37 1.31 1.02 5.58
C LEU A 37 1.14 1.56 7.00
N LYS A 38 0.38 0.84 7.85
CA LYS A 38 -0.03 1.28 9.20
C LYS A 38 -0.68 2.67 9.18
N ILE A 39 -1.50 2.91 8.15
CA ILE A 39 -2.25 4.15 7.96
C ILE A 39 -3.72 3.87 8.24
N HIS A 40 -4.39 4.78 8.95
CA HIS A 40 -5.82 4.64 9.22
C HIS A 40 -6.62 4.56 7.90
N ARG A 41 -7.58 3.64 7.82
CA ARG A 41 -8.35 3.37 6.59
C ARG A 41 -9.05 4.62 6.05
N ALA A 42 -9.54 5.49 6.93
CA ALA A 42 -10.17 6.76 6.54
C ALA A 42 -9.18 7.67 5.80
N THR A 43 -7.93 7.76 6.26
CA THR A 43 -6.87 8.54 5.63
C THR A 43 -6.50 7.98 4.26
N VAL A 44 -6.36 6.65 4.15
CA VAL A 44 -6.12 5.98 2.86
C VAL A 44 -7.25 6.27 1.88
N ARG A 45 -8.51 6.09 2.29
CA ARG A 45 -9.69 6.37 1.46
C ARG A 45 -9.73 7.82 1.00
N SER A 46 -9.41 8.76 1.90
CA SER A 46 -9.37 10.18 1.61
C SER A 46 -8.31 10.51 0.54
N ILE A 47 -7.07 10.03 0.71
CA ILE A 47 -5.98 10.24 -0.25
C ILE A 47 -6.32 9.62 -1.61
N LEU A 48 -6.86 8.40 -1.61
CA LEU A 48 -7.27 7.71 -2.85
C LEU A 48 -8.36 8.48 -3.60
N LYS A 49 -9.31 9.10 -2.89
CA LYS A 49 -10.35 9.94 -3.49
C LYS A 49 -9.76 11.22 -4.07
N GLU A 50 -8.97 11.95 -3.29
CA GLU A 50 -8.38 13.24 -3.70
C GLU A 50 -7.48 13.10 -4.92
N ARG A 51 -6.74 11.99 -5.01
CA ARG A 51 -5.84 11.71 -6.13
C ARG A 51 -6.52 10.93 -7.27
N ASN A 52 -7.81 10.63 -7.15
CA ASN A 52 -8.58 9.82 -8.10
C ASN A 52 -7.95 8.43 -8.39
N TRP A 53 -7.35 7.82 -7.38
CA TRP A 53 -6.65 6.52 -7.47
C TRP A 53 -7.54 5.32 -7.16
N LEU A 54 -8.81 5.52 -6.84
CA LEU A 54 -9.76 4.42 -6.60
C LEU A 54 -9.85 3.45 -7.80
N ARG A 55 -9.64 3.93 -9.03
CA ARG A 55 -9.61 3.10 -10.26
C ARG A 55 -8.28 2.37 -10.49
N ARG A 56 -7.25 2.64 -9.68
CA ARG A 56 -5.91 2.07 -9.77
C ARG A 56 -5.70 0.89 -8.81
N ILE A 57 -6.63 0.66 -7.89
CA ILE A 57 -6.61 -0.41 -6.89
C ILE A 57 -7.70 -1.45 -7.19
N ASP A 58 -7.70 -2.55 -6.45
CA ASP A 58 -8.62 -3.69 -6.64
C ASP A 58 -8.62 -4.22 -8.10
N ARG A 59 -7.53 -3.98 -8.84
CA ARG A 59 -7.37 -4.53 -10.19
C ARG A 59 -7.04 -6.00 -10.10
N PRO A 60 -7.59 -6.84 -10.98
CA PRO A 60 -7.13 -8.21 -11.11
C PRO A 60 -5.64 -8.16 -11.46
N HIS A 61 -4.81 -8.78 -10.63
CA HIS A 61 -3.39 -8.89 -10.92
C HIS A 61 -3.24 -9.66 -12.24
N PRO A 62 -2.46 -9.17 -13.22
CA PRO A 62 -2.26 -9.87 -14.50
C PRO A 62 -1.47 -11.18 -14.37
N SER A 63 -1.21 -11.65 -13.14
CA SER A 63 -0.66 -12.97 -12.91
C SER A 63 -1.34 -13.64 -11.72
N ALA A 64 -1.67 -14.90 -11.93
CA ALA A 64 -2.09 -15.92 -10.97
C ALA A 64 -1.06 -16.17 -9.84
N ASN A 65 -0.47 -15.12 -9.26
CA ASN A 65 0.75 -15.20 -8.46
C ASN A 65 0.71 -14.33 -7.20
N LEU A 66 -0.47 -14.09 -6.62
CA LEU A 66 -0.55 -13.66 -5.22
C LEU A 66 0.16 -14.68 -4.31
N ALA A 67 0.08 -15.96 -4.67
CA ALA A 67 0.86 -17.04 -4.09
C ALA A 67 2.38 -16.86 -4.30
N ALA A 68 2.88 -16.56 -5.52
CA ALA A 68 4.33 -16.37 -5.72
C ALA A 68 4.88 -15.06 -5.15
N PHE A 69 4.09 -13.98 -5.09
CA PHE A 69 4.51 -12.75 -4.41
C PHE A 69 4.60 -12.97 -2.89
N ASN A 70 3.66 -13.71 -2.30
CA ASN A 70 3.73 -14.09 -0.89
C ASN A 70 4.82 -15.16 -0.63
N ALA A 71 5.04 -16.11 -1.54
CA ALA A 71 6.07 -17.15 -1.44
C ALA A 71 7.48 -16.55 -1.51
N ARG A 72 7.71 -15.56 -2.39
CA ARG A 72 8.96 -14.78 -2.41
C ARG A 72 9.19 -13.99 -1.12
N ARG A 73 8.14 -13.73 -0.33
CA ARG A 73 8.24 -13.02 0.97
C ARG A 73 8.42 -13.96 2.16
N GLN A 74 7.93 -15.20 2.08
CA GLN A 74 8.14 -16.22 3.11
C GLN A 74 9.53 -16.85 3.02
N GLY A 75 10.12 -16.97 1.83
CA GLY A 75 11.50 -17.46 1.67
C GLY A 75 12.61 -16.58 2.28
N PHE A 76 12.29 -15.37 2.74
CA PHE A 76 13.23 -14.50 3.47
C PHE A 76 13.07 -14.57 5.00
N ALA A 77 12.07 -15.31 5.50
CA ALA A 77 11.87 -15.53 6.94
C ALA A 77 12.55 -16.81 7.46
N GLU A 78 13.04 -17.68 6.57
CA GLU A 78 13.73 -18.94 6.92
C GLU A 78 15.26 -18.86 6.77
N LEU A 79 15.84 -17.66 6.66
CA LEU A 79 17.30 -17.46 6.64
C LEU A 79 17.85 -16.82 7.91
N ASN A 80 17.22 -17.06 9.06
CA ASN A 80 17.74 -16.64 10.35
C ASN A 80 17.86 -17.81 11.32
N PHE A 81 19.11 -18.26 11.41
CA PHE A 81 19.78 -18.93 12.54
C PHE A 81 19.33 -20.34 12.91
N ASP A 82 20.04 -21.33 12.33
CA ASP A 82 20.68 -22.38 13.15
C ASP A 82 22.18 -22.02 13.26
#